data_AF-A0A4Y2TC13-F1
#
_entry.id   AF-A0A4Y2TC13-F1
#
_cell.length_a   1.000
_cell.length_b   1.000
_cell.length_c   1.000
_cell.angle_alpha   90.00
_cell.angle_beta   90.00
_cell.angle_gamma   90.00
#
_symmetry.space_group_name_H-M   'P 1'
#
loop_
_entity.id
_entity.type
_entity.pdbx_description
1 polymer ?
#
loop_
_entity_poly.entity_id
_entity_poly.type
_entity_poly.pdbx_seq_one_letter_code
_entity_poly.pdbx_strand_id
1 'polypeptide(L)'
;MPALSWEILLDRMKTTLKTHCDTRWSSRRQAVTALQKNLPSVHKVLEHMTDGANKWTADAAFGAMILLRHIDYKFLCLLEMWSEVLLKLDCTNKSLPGKCNP
;
A
#
# COMPACT_ATOMS: atom_id res chain seq x y z
N MET A 1 -28.98 -10.88 -13.14
CA MET A 1 -29.76 -10.75 -11.88
C MET A 1 -28.95 -11.33 -10.71
N PRO A 2 -28.02 -10.58 -10.08
CA PRO A 2 -27.16 -11.07 -8.99
C PRO A 2 -27.65 -10.70 -7.58
N ALA A 3 -28.66 -9.83 -7.44
CA ALA A 3 -29.05 -9.21 -6.17
C ALA A 3 -29.68 -10.19 -5.15
N LEU A 4 -30.44 -11.19 -5.62
CA LEU A 4 -31.17 -12.10 -4.73
C LEU A 4 -30.26 -12.92 -3.81
N SER A 5 -29.08 -13.34 -4.30
CA SER A 5 -28.17 -14.19 -3.52
C SER A 5 -27.51 -13.43 -2.37
N TRP A 6 -27.31 -12.12 -2.49
CA TRP A 6 -26.62 -11.31 -1.49
C TRP A 6 -27.56 -10.88 -0.35
N GLU A 7 -28.81 -10.57 -0.68
CA GLU A 7 -29.83 -10.18 0.31
C GLU A 7 -30.19 -11.35 1.24
N ILE A 8 -30.31 -12.57 0.71
CA ILE A 8 -30.57 -13.79 1.50
C ILE A 8 -29.39 -14.08 2.46
N LEU A 9 -28.16 -13.80 2.04
CA LEU A 9 -26.97 -14.01 2.86
C LEU A 9 -26.92 -13.02 4.04
N LEU A 10 -27.24 -11.75 3.78
CA LEU A 10 -27.31 -10.70 4.80
C LEU A 10 -28.44 -10.93 5.80
N ASP A 11 -29.58 -11.45 5.35
CA ASP A 11 -30.70 -11.82 6.24
C ASP A 11 -30.33 -12.97 7.22
N ARG A 12 -29.55 -13.94 6.73
CA ARG A 12 -29.06 -15.08 7.54
C ARG A 12 -27.96 -14.66 8.52
N MET A 13 -27.08 -13.76 8.10
CA MET A 13 -25.98 -13.25 8.91
C MET A 13 -26.47 -12.05 9.72
N LYS A 14 -26.98 -12.27 10.94
CA LYS A 14 -27.42 -11.24 11.92
C LYS A 14 -26.28 -10.31 12.42
N THR A 15 -25.37 -9.93 11.54
CA THR A 15 -24.19 -9.11 11.79
C THR A 15 -24.13 -8.04 10.71
N THR A 16 -24.02 -6.79 11.14
CA THR A 16 -23.81 -5.65 10.24
C THR A 16 -22.44 -5.81 9.58
N LEU A 17 -22.40 -6.38 8.37
CA LEU A 17 -21.21 -6.36 7.54
C LEU A 17 -20.95 -4.90 7.16
N LYS A 18 -19.99 -4.26 7.87
CA LYS A 18 -19.51 -2.93 7.52
C LYS A 18 -19.08 -2.96 6.06
N THR A 19 -19.66 -2.06 5.28
CA THR A 19 -19.38 -1.89 3.86
C THR A 19 -17.87 -1.76 3.65
N HIS A 20 -17.38 -2.46 2.64
CA HIS A 20 -15.98 -2.51 2.22
C HIS A 20 -15.39 -1.09 2.14
N CYS A 21 -14.55 -0.68 3.10
CA CYS A 21 -14.05 0.69 3.14
C CYS A 21 -13.00 0.94 2.03
N ASP A 22 -13.38 1.71 1.02
CA ASP A 22 -12.53 2.20 -0.08
C ASP A 22 -11.25 2.91 0.40
N THR A 23 -11.28 3.48 1.60
CA THR A 23 -10.19 4.31 2.14
C THR A 23 -8.92 3.53 2.47
N ARG A 24 -9.01 2.22 2.77
CA ARG A 24 -7.83 1.45 3.22
C ARG A 24 -6.95 0.95 2.07
N TRP A 25 -7.56 0.52 0.97
CA TRP A 25 -6.84 -0.04 -0.18
C TRP A 25 -6.26 1.04 -1.09
N SER A 26 -7.03 2.12 -1.32
CA SER A 26 -6.55 3.28 -2.08
C SER A 26 -5.33 3.92 -1.41
N SER A 27 -5.35 4.13 -0.09
CA SER A 27 -4.21 4.69 0.66
C SER A 27 -2.96 3.80 0.56
N ARG A 28 -3.11 2.47 0.65
CA ARG A 28 -2.01 1.52 0.49
C ARG A 28 -1.43 1.56 -0.92
N ARG A 29 -2.29 1.59 -1.95
CA ARG A 29 -1.88 1.72 -3.35
C ARG A 29 -1.08 3.01 -3.56
N GLN A 30 -1.55 4.14 -3.04
CA GLN A 30 -0.86 5.42 -3.16
C GLN A 30 0.54 5.37 -2.53
N ALA A 31 0.65 4.82 -1.32
CA ALA A 31 1.95 4.69 -0.64
C ALA A 31 2.93 3.79 -1.42
N VAL A 32 2.49 2.62 -1.87
CA VAL A 32 3.33 1.68 -2.66
C VAL A 32 3.74 2.30 -3.99
N THR A 33 2.80 2.93 -4.70
CA THR A 33 3.08 3.60 -5.98
C THR A 33 4.07 4.77 -5.80
N ALA A 34 3.90 5.57 -4.74
CA ALA A 34 4.80 6.67 -4.45
C ALA A 34 6.21 6.16 -4.14
N LEU A 35 6.32 5.08 -3.36
CA LEU A 35 7.61 4.47 -3.06
C LEU A 35 8.26 3.88 -4.31
N GLN A 36 7.54 3.09 -5.10
CA GLN A 36 8.05 2.48 -6.34
C GLN A 36 8.60 3.54 -7.31
N LYS A 37 7.88 4.64 -7.50
CA LYS A 37 8.30 5.74 -8.39
C LYS A 37 9.52 6.51 -7.89
N ASN A 38 9.64 6.66 -6.57
CA ASN A 38 10.68 7.50 -5.96
C ASN A 38 11.81 6.69 -5.32
N LEU A 39 11.80 5.35 -5.45
CA LEU A 39 12.76 4.48 -4.76
C LEU A 39 14.22 4.85 -5.06
N PRO A 40 14.63 5.17 -6.30
CA PRO A 40 16.00 5.59 -6.56
C PRO A 40 16.40 6.88 -5.81
N SER A 41 15.47 7.82 -5.68
CA SER A 41 15.68 9.07 -4.95
C SER A 41 15.74 8.82 -3.44
N VAL A 42 14.87 7.97 -2.92
CA VAL A 42 14.88 7.55 -1.51
C VAL A 42 16.20 6.85 -1.18
N HIS A 43 16.66 5.93 -2.02
CA HIS A 43 17.92 5.22 -1.84
C HIS A 43 19.11 6.20 -1.74
N LYS A 44 19.21 7.14 -2.69
CA LYS A 44 20.26 8.17 -2.67
C LYS A 44 20.25 9.03 -1.42
N VAL A 45 19.07 9.40 -0.93
CA VAL A 45 18.94 10.17 0.31
C VAL A 45 19.41 9.34 1.50
N LEU A 46 19.04 8.06 1.57
CA LEU A 46 19.50 7.18 2.64
C LEU A 46 21.01 6.98 2.60
N GLU A 47 21.60 6.77 1.41
CA GLU A 47 23.06 6.68 1.22
C GLU A 47 23.75 7.94 1.72
N HIS A 48 23.25 9.11 1.29
CA HIS A 48 23.75 10.38 1.75
C HIS A 48 23.63 10.47 3.28
N MET A 49 22.48 10.15 3.89
CA MET A 49 22.33 10.18 5.35
C MET A 49 23.34 9.28 6.09
N THR A 50 23.80 8.19 5.48
CA THR A 50 24.84 7.33 6.04
C THR A 50 26.26 7.79 5.80
N ASP A 51 26.50 8.67 4.83
CA ASP A 51 27.81 9.29 4.63
C ASP A 51 28.13 10.19 5.83
N GLY A 52 29.19 9.84 6.57
CA GLY A 52 29.62 10.50 7.81
C GLY A 52 30.04 11.96 7.67
N ALA A 53 29.92 12.56 6.48
CA ALA A 53 30.17 13.97 6.21
C ALA A 53 29.00 14.89 6.62
N ASN A 54 27.91 14.32 7.14
CA ASN A 54 26.61 14.97 7.18
C ASN A 54 26.16 15.35 8.60
N LYS A 55 25.43 16.47 8.73
CA LYS A 55 24.94 16.99 10.02
C LYS A 55 23.76 16.21 10.63
N TRP A 56 23.51 14.98 10.19
CA TRP A 56 22.42 14.16 10.73
C TRP A 56 22.77 13.65 12.13
N THR A 57 21.74 13.39 12.94
CA THR A 57 21.96 12.75 14.24
C THR A 57 22.44 11.31 14.02
N ALA A 58 23.23 10.79 14.97
CA ALA A 58 23.73 9.41 14.91
C ALA A 58 22.58 8.39 14.79
N ASP A 59 21.45 8.65 15.47
CA ASP A 59 20.25 7.82 15.39
C ASP A 59 19.62 7.82 13.98
N ALA A 60 19.52 8.99 13.33
CA ALA A 60 19.00 9.09 11.97
C ALA A 60 19.90 8.39 10.94
N ALA A 61 21.22 8.53 11.07
CA ALA A 61 22.18 7.83 10.22
C ALA A 61 22.11 6.31 10.41
N PHE A 62 21.96 5.85 11.66
CA PHE A 62 21.80 4.43 11.97
C PHE A 62 20.49 3.86 11.40
N GLY A 63 19.38 4.58 11.55
CA GLY A 63 18.10 4.23 10.94
C GLY A 63 18.19 4.14 9.41
N ALA A 64 18.86 5.10 8.77
CA ALA A 64 19.09 5.08 7.32
C ALA A 64 19.92 3.87 6.88
N MET A 65 20.97 3.52 7.64
CA MET A 65 21.79 2.33 7.39
C MET A 65 20.97 1.03 7.47
N ILE A 66 20.09 0.90 8.47
CA ILE A 66 19.20 -0.26 8.59
C ILE A 66 18.25 -0.33 7.39
N LEU A 67 17.65 0.78 7.00
CA LEU A 67 16.72 0.83 5.86
C LEU A 67 17.40 0.44 4.55
N LEU A 68 18.62 0.93 4.29
CA LEU A 68 19.40 0.52 3.11
C LEU A 68 19.63 -0.99 3.05
N ARG A 69 19.94 -1.63 4.18
CA ARG A 69 20.11 -3.10 4.24
C ARG A 69 18.83 -3.86 3.92
N HIS A 70 17.67 -3.26 4.16
CA HIS A 70 16.37 -3.86 3.85
C HIS A 70 15.91 -3.62 2.41
N ILE A 71 16.53 -2.69 1.67
CA ILE A 71 16.28 -2.50 0.23
C ILE A 71 17.13 -3.52 -0.54
N ASP A 72 16.77 -4.79 -0.40
CA ASP A 72 17.39 -5.90 -1.12
C ASP A 72 16.56 -6.30 -2.35
N TYR A 73 17.06 -7.28 -3.12
CA TYR A 73 16.35 -7.80 -4.28
C TYR A 73 14.94 -8.32 -3.93
N LYS A 74 14.77 -8.97 -2.76
CA LYS A 74 13.47 -9.51 -2.33
C LYS A 74 12.49 -8.38 -2.06
N PHE A 75 12.93 -7.30 -1.43
CA PHE A 75 12.15 -6.10 -1.22
C PHE A 75 11.68 -5.49 -2.54
N LEU A 76 12.57 -5.38 -3.53
CA LEU A 76 12.21 -4.89 -4.87
C LEU A 76 11.13 -5.75 -5.53
N CYS A 77 11.30 -7.08 -5.49
CA CYS A 77 10.29 -8.00 -6.01
C CYS A 77 8.95 -7.88 -5.28
N LEU A 78 8.96 -7.77 -3.95
CA LEU A 78 7.75 -7.58 -3.16
C LEU A 78 7.08 -6.24 -3.46
N LEU A 79 7.85 -5.17 -3.64
CA LEU A 79 7.34 -3.85 -3.98
C LEU A 79 6.61 -3.87 -5.33
N GLU A 80 7.21 -4.51 -6.34
CA GLU A 80 6.60 -4.69 -7.66
C GLU A 80 5.32 -5.55 -7.57
N MET A 81 5.41 -6.69 -6.90
CA MET A 81 4.27 -7.59 -6.68
C MET A 81 3.11 -6.87 -6.01
N TRP A 82 3.38 -6.10 -4.94
CA TRP A 82 2.34 -5.37 -4.21
C TRP A 82 1.75 -4.24 -5.03
N SER A 83 2.53 -3.60 -5.90
CA SER A 83 2.01 -2.61 -6.85
C SER A 83 0.91 -3.25 -7.71
N GLU A 84 1.20 -4.36 -8.37
CA GLU A 84 0.25 -5.10 -9.21
C GLU A 84 -0.97 -5.63 -8.44
N VAL A 85 -0.76 -6.21 -7.25
CA VAL A 85 -1.85 -6.74 -6.42
C VAL A 85 -2.78 -5.61 -5.97
N LEU A 86 -2.23 -4.48 -5.53
CA LEU A 86 -3.03 -3.33 -5.09
C LEU A 86 -3.72 -2.62 -6.24
N LEU A 87 -3.12 -2.58 -7.44
CA LEU A 87 -3.79 -2.10 -8.65
C LEU A 87 -5.07 -2.93 -8.91
N LYS A 88 -4.95 -4.25 -8.93
CA LYS A 88 -6.08 -5.16 -9.17
C LYS A 88 -7.14 -5.07 -8.08
N LEU A 89 -6.74 -5.03 -6.81
CA LEU A 89 -7.66 -4.88 -5.69
C LEU A 89 -8.41 -3.55 -5.71
N ASP A 90 -7.72 -2.45 -6.01
CA ASP A 90 -8.34 -1.13 -6.10
C ASP A 90 -9.31 -1.04 -7.29
N CYS A 91 -8.95 -1.63 -8.44
CA CYS A 91 -9.85 -1.75 -9.58
C CYS A 91 -11.09 -2.59 -9.24
N THR A 92 -10.93 -3.77 -8.62
CA THR A 92 -12.06 -4.62 -8.22
C THR A 92 -12.97 -3.93 -7.21
N ASN A 93 -12.40 -3.23 -6.23
CA ASN A 93 -13.17 -2.44 -5.26
C ASN A 93 -13.97 -1.34 -5.94
N LYS A 94 -13.38 -0.63 -6.91
CA LYS A 94 -14.06 0.43 -7.67
C LYS A 94 -15.07 -0.10 -8.71
N SER A 95 -14.83 -1.30 -9.25
CA SER A 95 -15.69 -1.91 -10.27
C SER A 95 -16.87 -2.69 -9.70
N LEU A 96 -16.88 -2.98 -8.40
CA LEU A 96 -18.05 -3.47 -7.68
C LEU A 96 -19.06 -2.32 -7.58
N PRO A 97 -20.17 -2.32 -8.35
CA PRO A 97 -21.16 -1.26 -8.29
C PRO A 97 -22.00 -1.45 -7.02
N GLY A 98 -21.50 -0.97 -5.90
CA GLY A 98 -22.31 -0.67 -4.72
C GLY A 98 -22.79 0.76 -4.84
N LYS A 99 -23.92 0.97 -5.54
CA LYS A 99 -24.71 2.22 -5.64
C LYS A 99 -24.14 3.42 -4.85
N CYS A 100 -23.21 4.16 -5.46
CA CYS A 100 -23.05 5.57 -5.15
C CYS A 100 -24.33 6.25 -5.63
N ASN A 101 -25.25 6.55 -4.72
CA ASN A 101 -26.32 7.51 -5.01
C ASN A 101 -25.78 8.92 -4.76
N PRO A 102 -26.21 9.94 -5.53
CA PRO A 102 -25.71 11.31 -5.43
C PRO A 102 -26.02 11.99 -4.10
#